data_AF-E6LJ16-F1
#
_entry.id   AF-E6LJ16-F1
#
_cell.length_a   1.000
_cell.length_b   1.000
_cell.length_c   1.000
_cell.angle_alpha   90.00
_cell.angle_beta   90.00
_cell.angle_gamma   90.00
#
_symmetry.space_group_name_H-M   'P 1'
#
loop_
_entity.id
_entity.type
_entity.pdbx_description
1 polymer ?
#
loop_
_entity_poly.entity_id
_entity_poly.type
_entity_poly.pdbx_seq_one_letter_code
_entity_poly.pdbx_strand_id
1 'polypeptide(L)'
;MVILKKGKNDVAWEKLFDKYDILNEIDKNETFSIKSKQINEFREARLMTKFDHSNQLPEIFSANNITILPDSRGNYILGKFKMFEELKHKNLKPISMQIPDFIQSLDISKITSESSALNIAHMSNMIDSVMETKQNEPQSLLTLSGRMSSGSLQYNILNVDKKIHEFSVENAQIEIDGSYENLNKILIVEAKNKIPLD
;
A
#
# COMPACT_ATOMS: atom_id res chain seq x y z
N MET A 1 27.07 20.14 -13.64
CA MET A 1 25.75 20.11 -12.99
C MET A 1 24.84 19.28 -13.88
N VAL A 2 24.56 18.03 -13.51
CA VAL A 2 23.65 17.18 -14.29
C VAL A 2 22.23 17.63 -13.96
N ILE A 3 21.55 18.28 -14.89
CA ILE A 3 20.12 18.56 -14.74
C ILE A 3 19.42 17.22 -14.91
N LEU A 4 19.05 16.59 -13.81
CA LEU A 4 18.18 15.43 -13.83
C LEU A 4 16.84 15.88 -14.43
N LYS A 5 16.44 15.24 -15.51
CA LYS A 5 15.16 15.52 -16.17
C LYS A 5 14.05 15.10 -15.22
N LYS A 6 13.28 16.07 -14.73
CA LYS A 6 12.12 15.84 -13.85
C LYS A 6 11.12 14.86 -14.46
N GLY A 7 10.58 13.97 -13.64
CA GLY A 7 9.57 13.01 -14.03
C GLY A 7 8.23 13.68 -14.37
N LYS A 8 7.32 12.92 -14.99
CA LYS A 8 5.97 13.42 -15.30
C LYS A 8 5.16 13.76 -14.04
N ASN A 9 5.39 13.03 -12.95
CA ASN A 9 4.73 13.26 -11.68
C ASN A 9 5.29 14.53 -11.00
N ASP A 10 6.62 14.75 -11.02
CA ASP A 10 7.24 15.98 -10.51
C ASP A 10 6.64 17.23 -11.13
N VAL A 11 6.66 17.30 -12.47
CA VAL A 11 6.17 18.47 -13.21
C VAL A 11 4.68 18.72 -12.97
N ALA A 12 3.87 17.66 -12.83
CA ALA A 12 2.43 17.81 -12.59
C ALA A 12 2.14 18.23 -11.14
N TRP A 13 2.87 17.70 -10.17
CA TRP A 13 2.71 18.07 -8.76
C TRP A 13 3.19 19.48 -8.46
N GLU A 14 4.27 19.96 -9.09
CA GLU A 14 4.70 21.36 -8.99
C GLU A 14 3.59 22.32 -9.42
N LYS A 15 2.95 22.06 -10.57
CA LYS A 15 1.82 22.87 -11.05
C LYS A 15 0.63 22.85 -10.10
N LEU A 16 0.37 21.72 -9.45
CA LEU A 16 -0.70 21.59 -8.46
C LEU A 16 -0.39 22.40 -7.20
N PHE A 17 0.84 22.33 -6.72
CA PHE A 17 1.31 23.09 -5.56
C PHE A 17 1.24 24.58 -5.82
N ASP A 18 1.69 25.04 -6.99
CA ASP A 18 1.61 26.44 -7.39
C ASP A 18 0.16 26.92 -7.55
N LYS A 19 -0.68 26.14 -8.24
CA LYS A 19 -2.07 26.54 -8.53
C LYS A 19 -2.93 26.69 -7.28
N TYR A 20 -2.74 25.83 -6.28
CA TYR A 20 -3.57 25.77 -5.08
C TYR A 20 -2.87 26.27 -3.82
N ASP A 21 -1.66 26.82 -3.95
CA ASP A 21 -0.85 27.32 -2.84
C ASP A 21 -0.69 26.30 -1.69
N ILE A 22 -0.46 25.03 -2.07
CA ILE A 22 -0.59 23.87 -1.17
C ILE A 22 0.34 23.97 0.04
N LEU A 23 1.57 24.47 -0.13
CA LEU A 23 2.53 24.60 0.98
C LEU A 23 2.01 25.56 2.04
N ASN A 24 1.54 26.74 1.63
CA ASN A 24 1.03 27.74 2.57
C ASN A 24 -0.24 27.25 3.28
N GLU A 25 -1.10 26.52 2.58
CA GLU A 25 -2.30 25.92 3.19
C GLU A 25 -1.93 24.86 4.25
N ILE A 26 -0.96 23.98 3.96
CA ILE A 26 -0.46 23.00 4.93
C ILE A 26 0.22 23.70 6.11
N ASP A 27 0.99 24.76 5.89
CA ASP A 27 1.67 25.47 6.98
C ASP A 27 0.68 26.22 7.90
N LYS A 28 -0.45 26.69 7.36
CA LYS A 28 -1.50 27.37 8.15
C LYS A 28 -2.47 26.39 8.82
N ASN A 29 -2.88 25.35 8.11
CA ASN A 29 -4.01 24.49 8.49
C ASN A 29 -3.58 23.05 8.80
N GLU A 30 -2.27 22.78 8.87
CA GLU A 30 -1.61 21.47 9.03
C GLU A 30 -1.85 20.45 7.90
N THR A 31 -2.92 20.62 7.12
CA THR A 31 -3.32 19.73 6.03
C THR A 31 -3.96 20.49 4.87
N PHE A 32 -4.01 19.86 3.69
CA PHE A 32 -4.72 20.37 2.51
C PHE A 32 -5.51 19.24 1.84
N SER A 33 -6.81 19.45 1.61
CA SER A 33 -7.64 18.47 0.91
C SER A 33 -7.64 18.71 -0.60
N ILE A 34 -7.45 17.63 -1.38
CA ILE A 34 -7.49 17.67 -2.83
C ILE A 34 -8.34 16.54 -3.42
N LYS A 35 -9.15 16.88 -4.41
CA LYS A 35 -9.95 15.90 -5.17
C LYS A 35 -9.14 15.32 -6.33
N SER A 36 -9.36 14.04 -6.61
CA SER A 36 -8.87 13.37 -7.83
C SER A 36 -9.18 14.15 -9.11
N LYS A 37 -10.34 14.83 -9.18
CA LYS A 37 -10.70 15.71 -10.31
C LYS A 37 -9.73 16.87 -10.49
N GLN A 38 -9.23 17.47 -9.41
CA GLN A 38 -8.23 18.56 -9.48
C GLN A 38 -6.88 18.01 -9.94
N ILE A 39 -6.47 16.84 -9.43
CA ILE A 39 -5.24 16.17 -9.87
C ILE A 39 -5.30 15.85 -11.37
N ASN A 40 -6.44 15.32 -11.82
CA ASN A 40 -6.71 14.95 -13.22
C ASN A 40 -6.61 16.10 -14.22
N GLU A 41 -6.65 17.36 -13.77
CA GLU A 41 -6.40 18.52 -14.63
C GLU A 41 -4.98 18.52 -15.22
N PHE A 42 -4.03 17.88 -14.53
CA PHE A 42 -2.63 17.81 -14.95
C PHE A 42 -2.21 16.39 -15.35
N ARG A 43 -2.68 15.37 -14.64
CA ARG A 43 -2.34 13.95 -14.88
C ARG A 43 -3.29 13.02 -14.11
N GLU A 44 -3.50 11.81 -14.63
CA GLU A 44 -4.36 10.81 -13.99
C GLU A 44 -4.03 10.59 -12.50
N ALA A 45 -5.00 10.82 -11.63
CA ALA A 45 -4.85 10.78 -10.18
C ALA A 45 -4.26 9.46 -9.68
N ARG A 46 -4.71 8.32 -10.23
CA ARG A 46 -4.18 7.01 -9.86
C ARG A 46 -2.67 6.89 -10.07
N LEU A 47 -2.13 7.47 -11.14
CA LEU A 47 -0.69 7.47 -11.42
C LEU A 47 0.05 8.51 -10.57
N MET A 48 -0.65 9.58 -10.18
CA MET A 48 -0.12 10.67 -9.37
C MET A 48 -0.05 10.36 -7.89
N THR A 49 -0.80 9.36 -7.40
CA THR A 49 -0.86 8.98 -5.98
C THR A 49 -0.37 7.56 -5.71
N LYS A 50 0.24 6.90 -6.70
CA LYS A 50 0.82 5.56 -6.53
C LYS A 50 2.26 5.70 -6.01
N PHE A 51 2.38 5.75 -4.68
CA PHE A 51 3.65 5.83 -3.96
C PHE A 51 3.78 4.63 -3.04
N ASP A 52 4.29 3.52 -3.59
CA ASP A 52 4.53 2.28 -2.87
C ASP A 52 5.76 2.38 -1.94
N HIS A 53 6.72 3.27 -2.25
CA HIS A 53 7.95 3.51 -1.50
C HIS A 53 8.26 4.99 -1.41
N SER A 54 9.01 5.41 -0.40
CA SER A 54 9.34 6.83 -0.18
C SER A 54 10.10 7.47 -1.34
N ASN A 55 10.93 6.69 -2.05
CA ASN A 55 11.71 7.15 -3.20
C ASN A 55 10.88 7.42 -4.47
N GLN A 56 9.58 7.10 -4.46
CA GLN A 56 8.64 7.40 -5.54
C GLN A 56 7.94 8.75 -5.36
N LEU A 57 8.10 9.37 -4.18
CA LEU A 57 7.56 10.70 -3.94
C LEU A 57 8.16 11.71 -4.94
N PRO A 58 7.34 12.59 -5.51
CA PRO A 58 7.83 13.72 -6.29
C PRO A 58 8.74 14.60 -5.46
N GLU A 59 9.71 15.27 -6.10
CA GLU A 59 10.72 16.09 -5.42
C GLU A 59 10.10 17.13 -4.47
N ILE A 60 9.00 17.78 -4.89
CA ILE A 60 8.30 18.78 -4.08
C ILE A 60 7.66 18.18 -2.81
N PHE A 61 7.28 16.90 -2.81
CA PHE A 61 6.79 16.21 -1.62
C PHE A 61 7.95 15.93 -0.67
N SER A 62 9.00 15.29 -1.17
CA SER A 62 10.18 14.90 -0.39
C SER A 62 10.88 16.11 0.23
N ALA A 63 11.06 17.19 -0.53
CA ALA A 63 11.74 18.40 -0.08
C ALA A 63 10.99 19.12 1.05
N ASN A 64 9.67 18.93 1.16
CA ASN A 64 8.82 19.60 2.14
C ASN A 64 8.25 18.64 3.20
N ASN A 65 8.70 17.38 3.22
CA ASN A 65 8.19 16.30 4.07
C ASN A 65 6.67 16.10 3.97
N ILE A 66 6.10 16.27 2.78
CA ILE A 66 4.67 16.10 2.55
C ILE A 66 4.40 14.69 2.02
N THR A 67 3.32 14.10 2.52
CA THR A 67 2.74 12.85 2.02
C THR A 67 1.28 13.08 1.65
N ILE A 68 0.65 12.08 1.04
CA ILE A 68 -0.75 12.14 0.62
C ILE A 68 -1.45 10.84 0.99
N LEU A 69 -2.62 10.94 1.61
CA LEU A 69 -3.43 9.80 2.06
C LEU A 69 -4.88 9.97 1.57
N PRO A 70 -5.56 8.89 1.17
CA PRO A 70 -6.97 8.96 0.81
C PRO A 70 -7.84 9.06 2.07
N ASP A 71 -8.79 9.99 2.09
CA ASP A 71 -9.86 10.08 3.11
C ASP A 71 -11.20 9.55 2.58
N SER A 72 -11.37 9.46 1.26
CA SER A 72 -12.54 8.83 0.65
C SER A 72 -12.26 8.48 -0.81
N ARG A 73 -13.25 7.90 -1.50
CA ARG A 73 -13.10 7.60 -2.93
C ARG A 73 -12.91 8.89 -3.75
N GLY A 74 -11.69 9.08 -4.22
CA GLY A 74 -11.34 10.19 -5.11
C GLY A 74 -11.11 11.51 -4.37
N ASN A 75 -10.90 11.48 -3.07
CA ASN A 75 -10.42 12.61 -2.27
C ASN A 75 -9.19 12.18 -1.46
N TYR A 76 -8.32 13.15 -1.22
CA TYR A 76 -7.04 12.94 -0.55
C TYR A 76 -6.74 14.11 0.38
N ILE A 77 -5.94 13.84 1.40
CA ILE A 77 -5.39 14.82 2.32
C ILE A 77 -3.88 14.81 2.17
N LEU A 78 -3.30 15.99 1.93
CA LEU A 78 -1.88 16.24 2.01
C LEU A 78 -1.52 16.78 3.39
N GLY A 79 -0.39 16.35 3.92
CA GLY A 79 0.11 16.80 5.21
C GLY A 79 1.49 16.22 5.49
N LYS A 80 2.10 16.63 6.60
CA LYS A 80 3.45 16.20 6.97
C LYS A 80 3.43 14.85 7.72
N PHE A 81 2.77 13.83 7.17
CA PHE A 81 2.55 12.54 7.85
C PHE A 81 3.73 11.57 7.70
N LYS A 82 4.05 10.82 8.76
CA LYS A 82 5.02 9.74 8.76
C LYS A 82 4.37 8.45 8.25
N MET A 83 4.40 8.25 6.94
CA MET A 83 3.74 7.13 6.26
C MET A 83 4.64 5.92 5.96
N PHE A 84 5.94 6.15 5.75
CA PHE A 84 6.90 5.10 5.36
C PHE A 84 7.69 4.61 6.58
N GLU A 85 8.01 3.31 6.60
CA GLU A 85 8.77 2.68 7.67
C GLU A 85 9.80 1.72 7.08
N GLU A 86 11.07 1.91 7.43
CA GLU A 86 12.16 1.09 6.90
C GLU A 86 12.01 -0.38 7.31
N LEU A 87 11.98 -1.27 6.32
CA LEU A 87 11.80 -2.70 6.55
C LEU A 87 13.14 -3.40 6.81
N LYS A 88 13.25 -4.03 7.98
CA LYS A 88 14.43 -4.81 8.38
C LYS A 88 14.33 -6.24 7.89
N HIS A 89 15.03 -6.53 6.80
CA HIS A 89 15.07 -7.87 6.22
C HIS A 89 16.05 -8.79 6.94
N LYS A 90 15.61 -10.00 7.25
CA LYS A 90 16.48 -11.10 7.71
C LYS A 90 16.74 -12.03 6.54
N ASN A 91 18.00 -12.38 6.32
CA ASN A 91 18.35 -13.40 5.34
C ASN A 91 18.07 -14.79 5.94
N LEU A 92 16.86 -15.30 5.72
CA LEU A 92 16.41 -16.61 6.19
C LEU A 92 16.44 -17.61 5.05
N LYS A 93 16.85 -18.86 5.35
CA LYS A 93 16.73 -19.96 4.40
C LYS A 93 15.25 -20.36 4.29
N PRO A 94 14.66 -20.41 3.08
CA PRO A 94 13.27 -20.84 2.91
C PRO A 94 13.04 -22.29 3.38
N ILE A 95 11.87 -22.55 3.95
CA ILE A 95 11.38 -23.90 4.23
C ILE A 95 10.63 -24.39 2.99
N SER A 96 11.03 -25.54 2.46
CA SER A 96 10.36 -26.14 1.30
C SER A 96 9.04 -26.78 1.70
N MET A 97 7.97 -26.45 0.98
CA MET A 97 6.66 -27.09 1.07
C MET A 97 6.32 -27.79 -0.24
N GLN A 98 5.35 -28.70 -0.21
CA GLN A 98 4.83 -29.41 -1.38
C GLN A 98 3.38 -29.03 -1.61
N ILE A 99 2.97 -28.95 -2.87
CA ILE A 99 1.54 -28.86 -3.24
C ILE A 99 0.93 -30.27 -3.24
N PRO A 100 -0.41 -30.41 -3.12
CA PRO A 100 -1.05 -31.71 -3.21
C PRO A 100 -0.90 -32.33 -4.61
N ASP A 101 -0.58 -33.63 -4.68
CA ASP A 101 -0.25 -34.35 -5.92
C ASP A 101 -1.41 -34.43 -6.95
N PHE A 102 -2.64 -34.15 -6.52
CA PHE A 102 -3.81 -34.13 -7.40
C PHE A 102 -3.98 -32.81 -8.17
N ILE A 103 -3.19 -31.78 -7.87
CA ILE A 103 -3.23 -30.49 -8.58
C ILE A 103 -2.47 -30.58 -9.90
N GLN A 104 -3.18 -30.45 -11.02
CA GLN A 104 -2.60 -30.59 -12.38
C GLN A 104 -2.61 -29.30 -13.20
N SER A 105 -3.40 -28.30 -12.80
CA SER A 105 -3.59 -27.07 -13.57
C SER A 105 -2.50 -26.01 -13.38
N LEU A 106 -1.56 -26.24 -12.46
CA LEU A 106 -0.52 -25.28 -12.09
C LEU A 106 0.88 -25.81 -12.44
N ASP A 107 1.67 -24.98 -13.12
CA ASP A 107 3.09 -25.22 -13.36
C ASP A 107 3.90 -24.43 -12.33
N ILE A 108 4.35 -25.10 -11.26
CA ILE A 108 5.13 -24.48 -10.19
C ILE A 108 6.50 -23.96 -10.66
N SER A 109 6.97 -24.35 -11.85
CA SER A 109 8.18 -23.77 -12.45
C SER A 109 7.95 -22.40 -13.09
N LYS A 110 6.68 -21.99 -13.25
CA LYS A 110 6.28 -20.74 -13.91
C LYS A 110 5.32 -19.91 -13.05
N ILE A 111 5.78 -19.49 -11.87
CA ILE A 111 5.03 -18.56 -11.02
C ILE A 111 5.24 -17.13 -11.54
N THR A 112 4.28 -16.62 -12.32
CA THR A 112 4.42 -15.32 -13.02
C THR A 112 3.56 -14.20 -12.45
N SER A 113 2.68 -14.47 -11.48
CA SER A 113 1.85 -13.45 -10.83
C SER A 113 1.79 -13.62 -9.32
N GLU A 114 1.54 -12.51 -8.64
CA GLU A 114 1.30 -12.43 -7.19
C GLU A 114 0.12 -13.33 -6.78
N SER A 115 -0.98 -13.29 -7.53
CA SER A 115 -2.14 -14.16 -7.30
C SER A 115 -1.82 -15.65 -7.43
N SER A 116 -1.04 -16.06 -8.45
CA SER A 116 -0.60 -17.45 -8.60
C SER A 116 0.32 -17.88 -7.45
N ALA A 117 1.21 -16.99 -7.00
CA ALA A 117 2.06 -17.24 -5.85
C ALA A 117 1.24 -17.47 -4.57
N LEU A 118 0.23 -16.64 -4.31
CA LEU A 118 -0.65 -16.78 -3.15
C LEU A 118 -1.51 -18.05 -3.20
N ASN A 119 -2.02 -18.43 -4.37
CA ASN A 119 -2.74 -19.69 -4.54
C ASN A 119 -1.85 -20.89 -4.20
N ILE A 120 -0.60 -20.90 -4.67
CA ILE A 120 0.39 -21.95 -4.36
C ILE A 120 0.72 -21.95 -2.88
N ALA A 121 0.95 -20.77 -2.27
CA ALA A 121 1.24 -20.65 -0.85
C ALA A 121 0.10 -21.20 0.02
N HIS A 122 -1.15 -20.95 -0.37
CA HIS A 122 -2.32 -21.46 0.35
C HIS A 122 -2.44 -22.98 0.24
N MET A 123 -2.43 -23.55 -0.97
CA MET A 123 -2.61 -25.00 -1.14
C MET A 123 -1.44 -25.84 -0.62
N SER A 124 -0.24 -25.26 -0.53
CA SER A 124 0.95 -25.92 0.04
C SER A 124 1.07 -25.77 1.56
N ASN A 125 0.04 -25.24 2.23
CA ASN A 125 0.01 -25.06 3.68
C ASN A 125 1.05 -24.03 4.20
N MET A 126 1.63 -23.19 3.34
CA MET A 126 2.54 -22.12 3.77
C MET A 126 1.79 -21.06 4.59
N ILE A 127 0.57 -20.70 4.17
CA ILE A 127 -0.28 -19.75 4.89
C ILE A 127 -0.56 -20.24 6.31
N ASP A 128 -1.05 -21.47 6.46
CA ASP A 128 -1.30 -22.09 7.77
C ASP A 128 -0.03 -22.25 8.60
N SER A 129 1.13 -22.46 7.96
CA SER A 129 2.42 -22.47 8.66
C SER A 129 2.78 -21.10 9.24
N VAL A 130 2.52 -20.00 8.51
CA VAL A 130 2.74 -18.62 9.01
C VAL A 130 1.72 -18.26 10.09
N MET A 131 0.48 -18.73 9.94
CA MET A 131 -0.57 -18.56 10.93
C MET A 131 -0.42 -19.49 12.15
N GLU A 132 0.55 -20.41 12.14
CA GLU A 132 0.76 -21.42 13.19
C GLU A 132 -0.52 -22.22 13.50
N THR A 133 -1.29 -22.57 12.47
CA THR A 133 -2.53 -23.36 12.60
C THR A 133 -2.20 -24.72 13.21
N LYS A 134 -2.93 -25.12 14.26
CA LYS A 134 -2.68 -26.42 14.93
C LYS A 134 -3.24 -27.57 14.10
N GLN A 135 -2.63 -28.75 14.22
CA GLN A 135 -3.05 -29.95 13.49
C GLN A 135 -4.51 -30.37 13.75
N ASN A 136 -5.07 -30.01 14.89
CA ASN A 136 -6.47 -30.31 15.25
C ASN A 136 -7.45 -29.18 14.90
N GLU A 137 -6.98 -28.13 14.23
CA GLU A 137 -7.78 -27.00 13.77
C GLU A 137 -7.96 -27.08 12.25
N PRO A 138 -9.10 -26.60 11.70
CA PRO A 138 -9.28 -26.53 10.26
C PRO A 138 -8.26 -25.58 9.64
N GLN A 139 -7.84 -25.90 8.42
CA GLN A 139 -6.98 -25.03 7.61
C GLN A 139 -7.64 -23.68 7.36
N SER A 140 -6.80 -22.68 7.15
CA SER A 140 -7.22 -21.34 6.77
C SER A 140 -8.01 -21.35 5.46
N LEU A 141 -9.00 -20.48 5.35
CA LEU A 141 -9.75 -20.24 4.12
C LEU A 141 -9.46 -18.82 3.61
N LEU A 142 -9.36 -18.67 2.29
CA LEU A 142 -9.33 -17.36 1.65
C LEU A 142 -10.68 -16.66 1.88
N THR A 143 -10.68 -15.48 2.49
CA THR A 143 -11.90 -14.73 2.79
C THR A 143 -12.08 -13.51 1.88
N LEU A 144 -11.07 -12.65 1.81
CA LEU A 144 -11.12 -11.41 1.02
C LEU A 144 -9.95 -11.34 0.04
N SER A 145 -10.22 -10.88 -1.18
CA SER A 145 -9.19 -10.51 -2.16
C SER A 145 -9.73 -9.50 -3.16
N GLY A 146 -8.84 -8.73 -3.78
CA GLY A 146 -9.17 -7.71 -4.76
C GLY A 146 -9.60 -6.38 -4.15
N ARG A 147 -10.34 -5.60 -4.94
CA ARG A 147 -10.74 -4.22 -4.59
C ARG A 147 -12.05 -4.18 -3.84
N MET A 148 -12.09 -3.38 -2.78
CA MET A 148 -13.31 -3.15 -2.00
C MET A 148 -13.36 -1.74 -1.40
N SER A 149 -14.48 -1.42 -0.76
CA SER A 149 -14.63 -0.21 0.05
C SER A 149 -14.00 -0.43 1.41
N SER A 150 -13.34 0.59 1.96
CA SER A 150 -12.85 0.59 3.34
C SER A 150 -13.96 0.56 4.39
N GLY A 151 -15.20 0.90 4.01
CA GLY A 151 -16.20 1.35 4.97
C GLY A 151 -15.73 2.62 5.69
N SER A 152 -16.13 2.78 6.94
CA SER A 152 -15.68 3.87 7.82
C SER A 152 -14.56 3.38 8.72
N LEU A 153 -13.42 4.06 8.72
CA LEU A 153 -12.30 3.76 9.63
C LEU A 153 -11.69 5.05 10.17
N GLN A 154 -11.23 4.98 11.42
CA GLN A 154 -10.52 6.06 12.09
C GLN A 154 -9.21 5.53 12.63
N TYR A 155 -8.11 6.25 12.39
CA TYR A 155 -6.80 5.89 12.89
C TYR A 155 -5.95 7.11 13.18
N ASN A 156 -4.93 6.91 14.00
CA ASN A 156 -3.96 7.93 14.35
C ASN A 156 -2.71 7.75 13.50
N ILE A 157 -2.20 8.86 12.95
CA ILE A 157 -0.91 8.89 12.28
C ILE A 157 -0.03 9.96 12.91
N LEU A 158 1.26 9.65 13.08
CA LEU A 158 2.23 10.64 13.52
C LEU A 158 2.59 11.55 12.36
N ASN A 159 2.75 12.83 12.65
CA ASN A 159 3.42 13.75 11.74
C ASN A 159 4.93 13.77 11.99
N VAL A 160 5.69 14.48 11.15
CA VAL A 160 7.16 14.60 11.29
C VAL A 160 7.61 15.25 12.60
N ASP A 161 6.75 16.06 13.22
CA ASP A 161 6.98 16.69 14.53
C ASP A 161 6.51 15.81 15.70
N LYS A 162 6.18 14.54 15.44
CA LYS A 162 5.65 13.55 16.41
C LYS A 162 4.32 13.95 17.06
N LYS A 163 3.57 14.87 16.46
CA LYS A 163 2.17 15.12 16.82
C LYS A 163 1.28 14.05 16.19
N ILE A 164 0.17 13.76 16.86
CA ILE A 164 -0.85 12.85 16.34
C ILE A 164 -1.82 13.64 15.48
N HIS A 165 -2.12 13.11 14.29
CA HIS A 165 -3.24 13.52 13.47
C HIS A 165 -4.28 12.39 13.46
N GLU A 166 -5.53 12.73 13.76
CA GLU A 166 -6.66 11.79 13.72
C GLU A 166 -7.23 11.78 12.31
N PHE A 167 -7.11 10.64 11.63
CA PHE A 167 -7.54 10.48 10.25
C PHE A 167 -8.86 9.71 10.21
N SER A 168 -9.87 10.29 9.55
CA SER A 168 -11.15 9.62 9.28
C SER A 168 -11.24 9.31 7.79
N VAL A 169 -11.50 8.04 7.47
CA VAL A 169 -11.63 7.56 6.09
C VAL A 169 -13.01 6.99 5.86
N GLU A 170 -13.65 7.43 4.80
CA GLU A 170 -15.00 7.05 4.41
C GLU A 170 -15.03 6.50 3.00
N ASN A 171 -15.26 5.19 2.89
CA ASN A 171 -15.44 4.49 1.62
C ASN A 171 -14.29 4.69 0.63
N ALA A 172 -13.05 4.80 1.12
CA ALA A 172 -11.88 4.76 0.26
C ALA A 172 -11.79 3.42 -0.47
N GLN A 173 -11.15 3.42 -1.63
CA GLN A 173 -10.87 2.18 -2.35
C GLN A 173 -9.62 1.54 -1.77
N ILE A 174 -9.76 0.32 -1.27
CA ILE A 174 -8.65 -0.52 -0.81
C ILE A 174 -8.50 -1.72 -1.73
N GLU A 175 -7.32 -2.33 -1.73
CA GLU A 175 -6.99 -3.55 -2.48
C GLU A 175 -6.23 -4.47 -1.51
N ILE A 176 -6.63 -5.74 -1.44
CA ILE A 176 -5.99 -6.77 -0.62
C ILE A 176 -5.67 -7.94 -1.55
N ASP A 177 -4.42 -8.37 -1.63
CA ASP A 177 -4.05 -9.49 -2.50
C ASP A 177 -4.64 -10.82 -2.00
N GLY A 178 -4.58 -11.05 -0.68
CA GLY A 178 -5.24 -12.17 -0.04
C GLY A 178 -5.41 -11.99 1.47
N SER A 179 -6.60 -12.32 1.97
CA SER A 179 -6.89 -12.44 3.39
C SER A 179 -7.29 -13.87 3.70
N TYR A 180 -6.72 -14.45 4.75
CA TYR A 180 -6.93 -15.82 5.16
C TYR A 180 -7.37 -15.87 6.61
N GLU A 181 -8.38 -16.67 6.90
CA GLU A 181 -8.93 -16.82 8.25
C GLU A 181 -8.90 -18.29 8.67
N ASN A 182 -8.40 -18.54 9.88
CA ASN A 182 -8.58 -19.81 10.59
C ASN A 182 -9.40 -19.55 11.86
N LEU A 183 -9.55 -20.55 12.73
CA LEU A 183 -10.36 -20.41 13.96
C LEU A 183 -9.93 -19.26 14.88
N ASN A 184 -8.66 -18.86 14.83
CA ASN A 184 -8.03 -18.03 15.87
C ASN A 184 -7.39 -16.73 15.32
N LYS A 185 -7.15 -16.64 14.02
CA LYS A 185 -6.33 -15.59 13.40
C LYS A 185 -6.89 -15.17 12.05
N ILE A 186 -6.69 -13.90 11.73
CA ILE A 186 -6.83 -13.32 10.40
C ILE A 186 -5.42 -12.95 9.92
N LEU A 187 -5.07 -13.37 8.71
CA LEU A 187 -3.82 -12.99 8.04
C LEU A 187 -4.16 -12.20 6.78
N ILE A 188 -3.67 -10.97 6.70
CA ILE A 188 -3.72 -10.15 5.48
C ILE A 188 -2.34 -10.20 4.84
N VAL A 189 -2.30 -10.49 3.53
CA VAL A 189 -1.07 -10.64 2.76
C VAL A 189 -1.09 -9.68 1.58
N GLU A 190 0.00 -8.92 1.46
CA GLU A 190 0.39 -8.20 0.25
C GLU A 190 1.54 -9.00 -0.39
N ALA A 191 1.37 -9.42 -1.64
CA ALA A 191 2.39 -10.15 -2.37
C ALA A 191 3.16 -9.17 -3.26
N LYS A 192 4.50 -9.29 -3.26
CA LYS A 192 5.37 -8.45 -4.09
C LYS A 192 6.35 -9.30 -4.87
N ASN A 193 6.55 -8.94 -6.13
CA ASN A 193 7.58 -9.54 -7.00
C ASN A 193 9.01 -9.07 -6.69
N LYS A 194 9.18 -8.07 -5.82
CA LYS A 194 10.45 -7.50 -5.38
C LYS A 194 10.41 -7.26 -3.89
N ILE A 195 11.58 -7.28 -3.26
CA ILE A 195 11.73 -6.97 -1.84
C ILE A 195 11.41 -5.47 -1.63
N PRO A 196 10.39 -5.13 -0.80
CA PRO A 196 10.08 -3.75 -0.48
C PRO A 196 11.20 -3.06 0.30
N LEU A 197 11.39 -1.76 0.05
CA LEU A 197 12.39 -0.95 0.75
C LEU A 197 11.83 -0.41 2.08
N ASP A 198 10.70 0.28 1.97
CA ASP A 198 9.94 0.95 3.02
C ASP A 198 8.45 1.08 2.64
#